data_AF-H8Z8I7-F1
#
_entry.id   AF-H8Z8I7-F1
#
_cell.length_a   1.000
_cell.length_b   1.000
_cell.length_c   1.000
_cell.angle_alpha   90.00
_cell.angle_beta   90.00
_cell.angle_gamma   90.00
#
_symmetry.space_group_name_H-M   'P 1'
#
loop_
_entity.id
_entity.type
_entity.pdbx_description
1 polymer ?
#
loop_
_entity_poly.entity_id
_entity_poly.type
_entity_poly.pdbx_seq_one_letter_code
_entity_poly.pdbx_strand_id
1 'polypeptide(L)'
;MSEALQAAIARQRMLLHGRLAGQLGRLVAPCRAAWGNRAALEALLDKALTEIPASIYLYLLDQDAQQVTSNLSRQGPLPAHCGRDRSQRSYLSEALAGASFSLSPAYLSRNQRRPSLTAIQRITDADGRLIGFLGADFDLRELPLTRELYQQSDQWLQLKGDPAIRGGLFYQQRVESLMDGKLDAVLDLLTELLTSHGVFHGKLHFSSSRATLWSLDDPYRFRVLDFEDLTNPDIRLAYPRRAYPDEALIPANRVGDVCNSFKGLRFMDENIYLRSGSLNIFNGIVGLNFSCDGSHYMRWDELLDKDLDFWIGAGMSCALVRQRLAEKDKAIEVDLDQI
;
A
#
# COMPACT_ATOMS: atom_id res chain seq x y z
N MET A 1 -5.05 3.19 -4.43
CA MET A 1 -4.95 2.53 -3.11
C MET A 1 -6.20 1.69 -2.93
N SER A 2 -6.10 0.42 -2.55
CA SER A 2 -7.28 -0.43 -2.35
C SER A 2 -8.19 0.14 -1.24
N GLU A 3 -9.49 -0.13 -1.32
CA GLU A 3 -10.47 0.31 -0.30
C GLU A 3 -10.11 -0.25 1.09
N ALA A 4 -9.67 -1.51 1.15
CA ALA A 4 -9.22 -2.13 2.40
C ALA A 4 -8.03 -1.38 3.03
N LEU A 5 -7.04 -0.98 2.23
CA LEU A 5 -5.90 -0.21 2.71
C LEU A 5 -6.31 1.21 3.14
N GLN A 6 -7.23 1.84 2.41
CA GLN A 6 -7.83 3.12 2.81
C GLN A 6 -8.56 3.02 4.15
N ALA A 7 -9.36 1.97 4.36
CA ALA A 7 -10.10 1.74 5.59
C ALA A 7 -9.17 1.49 6.78
N ALA A 8 -8.10 0.70 6.58
CA ALA A 8 -7.08 0.48 7.61
C ALA A 8 -6.39 1.79 8.01
N ILE A 9 -5.98 2.61 7.05
CA ILE A 9 -5.39 3.94 7.30
C ILE A 9 -6.39 4.87 8.01
N ALA A 10 -7.64 4.91 7.57
CA ALA A 10 -8.69 5.74 8.17
C ALA A 10 -8.95 5.37 9.63
N ARG A 11 -9.00 4.07 9.96
CA ARG A 11 -9.14 3.57 11.33
C ARG A 11 -7.99 4.03 12.22
N GLN A 12 -6.74 3.90 11.76
CA GLN A 12 -5.57 4.40 12.50
C GLN A 12 -5.64 5.91 12.71
N ARG A 13 -6.06 6.67 11.69
CA ARG A 13 -6.25 8.13 11.81
C ARG A 13 -7.32 8.51 12.84
N MET A 14 -8.44 7.79 12.88
CA MET A 14 -9.50 8.04 13.85
C MET A 14 -9.03 7.81 15.29
N LEU A 15 -8.28 6.73 15.54
CA LEU A 15 -7.69 6.44 16.86
C LEU A 15 -6.67 7.51 17.27
N LEU A 16 -5.80 7.94 16.35
CA LEU A 16 -4.86 9.04 16.58
C LEU A 16 -5.59 10.35 16.90
N HIS A 17 -6.61 10.69 16.14
CA HIS A 17 -7.39 11.91 16.32
C HIS A 17 -7.96 11.98 17.74
N GLY A 18 -8.67 10.93 18.19
CA GLY A 18 -9.24 10.90 19.54
C GLY A 18 -8.19 11.05 20.65
N ARG A 19 -7.04 10.37 20.51
CA ARG A 19 -5.95 10.44 21.49
C ARG A 19 -5.32 11.84 21.55
N LEU A 20 -4.96 12.41 20.40
CA LEU A 20 -4.28 13.69 20.32
C LEU A 20 -5.19 14.85 20.72
N ALA A 21 -6.47 14.81 20.35
CA ALA A 21 -7.47 15.79 20.79
C ALA A 21 -7.58 15.82 22.32
N GLY A 22 -7.63 14.66 22.97
CA GLY A 22 -7.64 14.57 24.43
C GLY A 22 -6.36 15.09 25.09
N GLN A 23 -5.19 14.83 24.51
CA GLN A 23 -3.90 15.31 25.04
C GLN A 23 -3.74 16.82 24.90
N LEU A 24 -3.97 17.38 23.70
CA LEU A 24 -3.83 18.82 23.48
C LEU A 24 -4.95 19.61 24.14
N GLY A 25 -6.16 19.07 24.22
CA GLY A 25 -7.30 19.70 24.90
C GLY A 25 -7.01 20.03 26.37
N ARG A 26 -6.22 19.21 27.08
CA ARG A 26 -5.81 19.48 28.47
C ARG A 26 -4.92 20.71 28.62
N LEU A 27 -4.25 21.12 27.56
CA LEU A 27 -3.36 22.29 27.56
C LEU A 27 -4.11 23.60 27.30
N VAL A 28 -5.36 23.55 26.83
CA VAL A 28 -6.15 24.75 26.48
C VAL A 28 -6.35 25.68 27.68
N ALA A 29 -6.84 25.16 28.80
CA ALA A 29 -7.12 25.99 29.97
C ALA A 29 -5.84 26.57 30.61
N PRO A 30 -4.76 25.79 30.81
CA PRO A 30 -3.46 26.32 31.23
C PRO A 30 -2.87 27.37 30.29
N CYS A 31 -2.92 27.14 28.96
CA CYS A 31 -2.43 28.11 27.98
C CYS A 31 -3.25 29.40 28.04
N ARG A 32 -4.58 29.31 28.11
CA ARG A 32 -5.46 30.47 28.25
C ARG A 32 -5.13 31.31 29.48
N ALA A 33 -4.86 30.68 30.62
CA ALA A 33 -4.54 31.38 31.86
C ALA A 33 -3.20 32.13 31.80
N ALA A 34 -2.23 31.60 31.04
CA ALA A 34 -0.91 32.20 30.86
C ALA A 34 -0.82 33.09 29.60
N TRP A 35 -1.92 33.32 28.88
CA TRP A 35 -1.89 34.04 27.61
C TRP A 35 -1.34 35.46 27.75
N GLY A 36 -0.50 35.89 26.80
CA GLY A 36 0.23 37.16 26.88
C GLY A 36 1.57 37.08 27.64
N ASN A 37 1.83 36.02 28.41
CA ASN A 37 3.14 35.78 29.04
C ASN A 37 3.90 34.67 28.32
N ARG A 38 4.75 35.03 27.35
CA ARG A 38 5.52 34.07 26.54
C ARG A 38 6.34 33.11 27.38
N ALA A 39 7.06 33.58 28.40
CA ALA A 39 7.93 32.72 29.21
C ALA A 39 7.11 31.65 29.96
N ALA A 40 5.95 32.03 30.50
CA ALA A 40 5.03 31.09 31.15
C ALA A 40 4.45 30.08 30.16
N LEU A 41 4.08 30.51 28.95
CA LEU A 41 3.59 29.63 27.89
C LEU A 41 4.67 28.64 27.43
N GLU A 42 5.90 29.10 27.21
CA GLU A 42 7.01 28.23 26.79
C GLU A 42 7.35 27.18 27.86
N ALA A 43 7.35 27.56 29.15
CA ALA A 43 7.57 26.61 30.25
C ALA A 43 6.45 25.54 30.34
N LEU A 44 5.21 25.93 30.08
CA LEU A 44 4.07 25.01 30.03
C LEU A 44 4.23 24.01 28.88
N LEU A 45 4.57 24.49 27.67
CA LEU A 45 4.79 23.64 26.50
C LEU A 45 5.98 22.70 26.68
N ASP A 46 7.06 23.16 27.31
CA ASP A 46 8.23 22.33 27.61
C ASP A 46 7.88 21.17 28.54
N LYS A 47 7.12 21.45 29.61
CA LYS A 47 6.56 20.39 30.47
C LYS A 47 5.68 19.43 29.67
N ALA A 48 4.80 19.96 28.82
CA ALA A 48 3.88 19.15 28.02
C ALA A 48 4.59 18.22 27.01
N LEU A 49 5.76 18.60 26.49
CA LEU A 49 6.56 17.72 25.61
C LEU A 49 6.97 16.41 26.29
N THR A 50 7.13 16.41 27.62
CA THR A 50 7.41 15.18 28.38
C THR A 50 6.19 14.26 28.46
N GLU A 51 4.99 14.83 28.48
CA GLU A 51 3.70 14.13 28.59
C GLU A 51 3.15 13.67 27.23
N ILE A 52 3.63 14.27 26.13
CA ILE A 52 3.26 13.93 24.74
C ILE A 52 4.49 13.41 23.99
N PRO A 53 4.94 12.17 24.28
CA PRO A 53 6.25 11.71 23.84
C PRO A 53 6.39 11.53 22.31
N ALA A 54 5.30 11.50 21.55
CA ALA A 54 5.39 11.43 20.09
C ALA A 54 5.56 12.81 19.43
N SER A 55 5.37 13.91 20.19
CA SER A 55 5.47 15.27 19.67
C SER A 55 6.94 15.65 19.44
N ILE A 56 7.25 16.14 18.24
CA ILE A 56 8.55 16.72 17.89
C ILE A 56 8.59 18.18 18.32
N TYR A 57 7.51 18.91 18.02
CA TYR A 57 7.40 20.34 18.31
C TYR A 57 6.06 20.68 18.92
N LEU A 58 6.07 21.55 19.94
CA LEU A 58 4.89 22.29 20.40
C LEU A 58 5.11 23.78 20.19
N TYR A 59 4.06 24.50 19.79
CA TYR A 59 4.08 25.94 19.60
C TYR A 59 2.69 26.54 19.71
N LEU A 60 2.62 27.84 20.03
CA LEU A 60 1.38 28.60 20.06
C LEU A 60 1.37 29.65 18.96
N LEU A 61 0.20 29.86 18.38
CA LEU A 61 -0.12 30.92 17.44
C LEU A 61 -1.22 31.81 18.04
N ASP A 62 -1.24 33.08 17.70
CA ASP A 62 -2.39 33.96 17.99
C ASP A 62 -3.56 33.71 17.03
N GLN A 63 -4.62 34.51 17.18
CA GLN A 63 -5.82 34.45 16.35
C GLN A 63 -5.57 34.70 14.86
N ASP A 64 -4.49 35.41 14.51
CA ASP A 64 -4.08 35.72 13.14
C ASP A 64 -3.08 34.68 12.59
N ALA A 65 -2.90 33.56 13.32
CA ALA A 65 -1.96 32.50 13.03
C ALA A 65 -0.49 32.95 12.99
N GLN A 66 -0.16 34.06 13.67
CA GLN A 66 1.22 34.46 13.91
C GLN A 66 1.77 33.72 15.13
N GLN A 67 2.97 33.17 14.99
CA GLN A 67 3.56 32.34 16.03
C GLN A 67 4.04 33.19 17.23
N VAL A 68 3.52 32.93 18.43
CA VAL A 68 3.81 33.72 19.66
C VAL A 68 4.86 33.08 20.58
N THR A 69 5.19 31.80 20.37
CA THR A 69 6.26 31.10 21.10
C THR A 69 7.36 30.62 20.15
N SER A 70 8.50 30.23 20.72
CA SER A 70 9.45 29.35 20.03
C SER A 70 8.76 28.05 19.59
N ASN A 71 9.38 27.31 18.66
CA ASN A 71 9.09 25.88 18.57
C ASN A 71 9.79 25.20 19.75
N LEU A 72 9.04 24.63 20.69
CA LEU A 72 9.62 23.85 21.77
C LEU A 72 9.91 22.45 21.25
N SER A 73 11.07 21.91 21.58
CA SER A 73 11.46 20.56 21.20
C SER A 73 12.23 19.90 22.33
N ARG A 74 12.41 18.58 22.26
CA ARG A 74 13.25 17.86 23.24
C ARG A 74 14.72 18.28 23.26
N GLN A 75 15.20 18.91 22.18
CA GLN A 75 16.56 19.43 22.10
C GLN A 75 16.66 20.87 22.60
N GLY A 76 15.56 21.42 23.12
CA GLY A 76 15.44 22.80 23.54
C GLY A 76 14.56 23.64 22.59
N PRO A 77 14.28 24.90 22.99
CA PRO A 77 13.51 25.83 22.19
C PRO A 77 14.25 26.23 20.91
N LEU A 78 13.50 26.52 19.85
CA LEU A 78 13.97 27.17 18.63
C LEU A 78 13.37 28.58 18.51
N PRO A 79 14.03 29.62 19.06
CA PRO A 79 13.47 30.97 19.15
C PRO A 79 13.24 31.64 17.79
N ALA A 80 14.02 31.27 16.77
CA ALA A 80 13.91 31.78 15.39
C ALA A 80 12.59 31.42 14.67
N HIS A 81 11.71 30.67 15.34
CA HIS A 81 10.37 30.34 14.85
C HIS A 81 9.28 31.28 15.38
N CYS A 82 9.56 32.04 16.44
CA CYS A 82 8.66 33.07 16.94
C CYS A 82 8.47 34.18 15.88
N GLY A 83 7.25 34.69 15.74
CA GLY A 83 6.87 35.72 14.78
C GLY A 83 6.66 35.23 13.34
N ARG A 84 6.66 33.91 13.10
CA ARG A 84 6.36 33.36 11.77
C ARG A 84 4.87 33.37 11.50
N ASP A 85 4.51 33.84 10.32
CA ASP A 85 3.17 33.69 9.77
C ASP A 85 2.92 32.22 9.35
N ARG A 86 1.87 31.63 9.92
CA ARG A 86 1.41 30.27 9.58
C ARG A 86 0.06 30.25 8.87
N SER A 87 -0.59 31.39 8.65
CA SER A 87 -1.95 31.48 8.08
C SER A 87 -2.12 30.72 6.77
N GLN A 88 -1.07 30.69 5.94
CA GLN A 88 -1.07 30.02 4.62
C GLN A 88 -0.72 28.53 4.68
N ARG A 89 -0.53 27.95 5.86
CA ARG A 89 -0.19 26.53 5.99
C ARG A 89 -1.45 25.67 5.88
N SER A 90 -1.43 24.70 4.98
CA SER A 90 -2.58 23.82 4.72
C SER A 90 -3.08 23.05 5.94
N TYR A 91 -2.23 22.75 6.93
CA TYR A 91 -2.66 22.08 8.16
C TYR A 91 -3.51 22.95 9.09
N LEU A 92 -3.58 24.27 8.88
CA LEU A 92 -4.38 25.20 9.67
C LEU A 92 -5.80 25.43 9.11
N SER A 93 -6.09 24.99 7.89
CA SER A 93 -7.36 25.32 7.19
C SER A 93 -8.61 24.95 7.98
N GLU A 94 -8.67 23.72 8.50
CA GLU A 94 -9.81 23.23 9.30
C GLU A 94 -9.96 24.01 10.62
N ALA A 95 -8.83 24.30 11.28
CA ALA A 95 -8.85 25.07 12.51
C ALA A 95 -9.31 26.51 12.26
N LEU A 96 -8.87 27.14 11.17
CA LEU A 96 -9.34 28.47 10.75
C LEU A 96 -10.84 28.47 10.39
N ALA A 97 -11.34 27.38 9.82
CA ALA A 97 -12.77 27.18 9.54
C ALA A 97 -13.63 26.92 10.80
N GLY A 98 -13.02 26.81 11.99
CA GLY A 98 -13.73 26.71 13.27
C GLY A 98 -13.63 25.36 13.98
N ALA A 99 -12.95 24.36 13.41
CA ALA A 99 -12.79 23.06 14.06
C ALA A 99 -12.02 23.20 15.37
N SER A 100 -12.59 22.74 16.49
CA SER A 100 -11.96 22.83 17.83
C SER A 100 -10.61 22.11 17.88
N PHE A 101 -10.51 20.99 17.17
CA PHE A 101 -9.28 20.25 16.93
C PHE A 101 -9.26 19.80 15.47
N SER A 102 -8.09 19.81 14.85
CA SER A 102 -7.86 19.24 13.53
C SER A 102 -6.56 18.44 13.47
N LEU A 103 -6.53 17.44 12.60
CA LEU A 103 -5.34 16.64 12.33
C LEU A 103 -5.09 16.61 10.82
N SER A 104 -3.96 17.17 10.40
CA SER A 104 -3.64 17.30 8.98
C SER A 104 -3.62 15.95 8.25
N PRO A 105 -3.72 15.94 6.90
CA PRO A 105 -3.20 14.84 6.11
C PRO A 105 -1.70 14.63 6.40
N ALA A 106 -1.19 13.42 6.18
CA ALA A 106 0.25 13.19 6.28
C ALA A 106 0.97 13.94 5.14
N TYR A 107 2.09 14.59 5.45
CA TYR A 107 2.89 15.34 4.49
C TYR A 107 4.39 15.10 4.71
N LEU A 108 5.22 15.41 3.73
CA LEU A 108 6.68 15.36 3.90
C LEU A 108 7.18 16.70 4.46
N SER A 109 7.79 16.66 5.64
CA SER A 109 8.39 17.85 6.26
C SER A 109 9.51 18.44 5.38
N ARG A 110 9.55 19.78 5.26
CA ARG A 110 10.51 20.48 4.38
C ARG A 110 11.96 20.30 4.83
N ASN A 111 12.20 20.19 6.13
CA ASN A 111 13.55 20.20 6.69
C ASN A 111 14.26 18.85 6.57
N GLN A 112 13.52 17.73 6.59
CA GLN A 112 14.12 16.39 6.67
C GLN A 112 13.44 15.35 5.78
N ARG A 113 12.46 15.75 4.94
CA ARG A 113 11.63 14.82 4.13
C ARG A 113 11.02 13.68 4.96
N ARG A 114 10.75 13.93 6.23
CA ARG A 114 10.12 12.96 7.12
C ARG A 114 8.61 13.01 6.93
N PRO A 115 7.91 11.86 6.84
CA PRO A 115 6.46 11.82 6.94
C PRO A 115 6.03 12.42 8.28
N SER A 116 5.18 13.43 8.22
CA SER A 116 4.74 14.19 9.39
C SER A 116 3.24 14.47 9.36
N LEU A 117 2.68 14.71 10.54
CA LEU A 117 1.32 15.18 10.77
C LEU A 117 1.39 16.38 11.71
N THR A 118 0.51 17.35 11.52
CA THR A 118 0.32 18.45 12.49
C THR A 118 -1.08 18.35 13.06
N ALA A 119 -1.17 18.34 14.39
CA ALA A 119 -2.41 18.52 15.11
C ALA A 119 -2.54 19.99 15.54
N ILE A 120 -3.71 20.57 15.34
CA ILE A 120 -4.02 21.94 15.78
C ILE A 120 -5.19 21.86 16.75
N GLN A 121 -5.02 22.50 17.91
CA GLN A 121 -6.06 22.68 18.92
C GLN A 121 -6.38 24.17 19.01
N ARG A 122 -7.65 24.55 18.80
CA ARG A 122 -8.11 25.93 19.05
C ARG A 122 -8.13 26.21 20.54
N ILE A 123 -7.75 27.42 20.90
CA ILE A 123 -7.79 27.95 22.26
C ILE A 123 -8.79 29.10 22.26
N THR A 124 -9.86 28.95 23.03
CA THR A 124 -10.92 29.95 23.17
C THR A 124 -11.00 30.49 24.58
N ASP A 125 -11.45 31.74 24.71
CA ASP A 125 -11.71 32.37 26.00
C ASP A 125 -12.96 31.78 26.68
N ALA A 126 -13.34 32.36 27.83
CA ALA A 126 -14.53 31.94 28.57
C ALA A 126 -15.83 32.18 27.78
N ASP A 127 -15.84 33.18 26.89
CA ASP A 127 -16.98 33.58 26.06
C ASP A 127 -16.99 32.84 24.69
N GLY A 128 -16.05 31.93 24.47
CA GLY A 128 -15.92 31.14 23.25
C GLY A 128 -15.21 31.86 22.10
N ARG A 129 -14.65 33.04 22.32
CA ARG A 129 -13.88 33.78 21.30
C ARG A 129 -12.51 33.15 21.12
N LEU A 130 -12.04 33.08 19.87
CA LEU A 130 -10.71 32.56 19.55
C LEU A 130 -9.64 33.47 20.13
N ILE A 131 -8.71 32.90 20.90
CA ILE A 131 -7.50 33.59 21.35
C ILE A 131 -6.29 33.17 20.50
N GLY A 132 -6.28 31.91 20.06
CA GLY A 132 -5.21 31.39 19.22
C GLY A 132 -5.25 29.88 19.05
N PHE A 133 -4.10 29.31 18.67
CA PHE A 133 -3.97 27.91 18.31
C PHE A 133 -2.76 27.27 19.00
N LEU A 134 -2.92 26.04 19.45
CA LEU A 134 -1.82 25.16 19.85
C LEU A 134 -1.52 24.20 18.71
N GLY A 135 -0.32 24.29 18.17
CA GLY A 135 0.19 23.38 17.15
C GLY A 135 1.12 22.34 17.75
N ALA A 136 0.96 21.09 17.30
CA ALA A 136 1.83 19.97 17.63
C ALA A 136 2.24 19.22 16.37
N ASP A 137 3.54 19.10 16.12
CA ASP A 137 4.09 18.38 14.96
C ASP A 137 4.56 16.98 15.38
N PHE A 138 4.22 15.97 14.59
CA PHE A 138 4.52 14.56 14.86
C PHE A 138 5.27 13.91 13.69
N ASP A 139 6.18 12.98 14.01
CA ASP A 139 6.78 12.06 13.04
C ASP A 139 5.90 10.80 13.01
N LEU A 140 5.43 10.37 11.84
CA LEU A 140 4.56 9.18 11.76
C LEU A 140 5.21 7.92 12.35
N ARG A 141 6.55 7.85 12.36
CA ARG A 141 7.31 6.71 12.87
C ARG A 141 7.25 6.58 14.40
N GLU A 142 7.15 7.72 15.08
CA GLU A 142 7.15 7.84 16.54
C GLU A 142 5.74 7.80 17.14
N LEU A 143 4.70 7.81 16.30
CA LEU A 143 3.32 7.75 16.76
C LEU A 143 2.98 6.38 17.36
N PRO A 144 2.24 6.34 18.48
CA PRO A 144 1.77 5.11 19.11
C PRO A 144 0.57 4.53 18.36
N LEU A 145 0.79 4.18 17.09
CA LEU A 145 -0.18 3.45 16.27
C LEU A 145 -0.26 2.01 16.77
N THR A 146 -1.42 1.37 16.60
CA THR A 146 -1.60 -0.06 16.96
C THR A 146 -0.70 -0.98 16.13
N ARG A 147 -0.12 -0.46 15.02
CA ARG A 147 0.85 -1.14 14.14
C ARG A 147 0.42 -2.53 13.69
N GLU A 148 -0.87 -2.85 13.76
CA GLU A 148 -1.41 -4.08 13.18
C GLU A 148 -1.13 -4.07 11.67
N LEU A 149 -0.56 -5.18 11.20
CA LEU A 149 -0.20 -5.32 9.80
C LEU A 149 -1.48 -5.39 8.96
N TYR A 150 -1.53 -4.59 7.90
CA TYR A 150 -2.61 -4.65 6.92
C TYR A 150 -2.71 -6.07 6.35
N GLN A 151 -3.91 -6.64 6.41
CA GLN A 151 -4.24 -7.90 5.75
C GLN A 151 -4.69 -7.61 4.32
N GLN A 152 -4.14 -8.36 3.38
CA GLN A 152 -4.52 -8.24 1.98
C GLN A 152 -6.00 -8.60 1.80
N SER A 153 -6.74 -7.80 1.04
CA SER A 153 -8.13 -8.09 0.68
C SER A 153 -8.21 -9.40 -0.12
N ASP A 154 -9.21 -10.22 0.20
CA ASP A 154 -9.57 -11.44 -0.54
C ASP A 154 -10.24 -11.16 -1.88
N GLN A 155 -10.61 -9.92 -2.16
CA GLN A 155 -11.22 -9.52 -3.44
C GLN A 155 -10.20 -9.62 -4.58
N TRP A 156 -10.67 -10.11 -5.74
CA TRP A 156 -9.88 -10.11 -6.96
C TRP A 156 -9.39 -8.70 -7.31
N LEU A 157 -8.07 -8.58 -7.41
CA LEU A 157 -7.37 -7.37 -7.81
C LEU A 157 -6.80 -7.55 -9.21
N GLN A 158 -7.22 -6.68 -10.13
CA GLN A 158 -6.63 -6.54 -11.46
C GLN A 158 -5.80 -5.25 -11.53
N LEU A 159 -4.54 -5.37 -11.93
CA LEU A 159 -3.62 -4.27 -12.16
C LEU A 159 -3.28 -4.21 -13.64
N LYS A 160 -3.45 -3.02 -14.24
CA LYS A 160 -3.11 -2.79 -15.64
C LYS A 160 -1.59 -2.77 -15.80
N GLY A 161 -1.12 -3.45 -16.84
CA GLY A 161 0.29 -3.45 -17.22
C GLY A 161 0.76 -2.16 -17.87
N ASP A 162 2.04 -2.12 -18.21
CA ASP A 162 2.68 -1.03 -18.92
C ASP A 162 1.91 -0.66 -20.22
N PRO A 163 1.50 0.61 -20.40
CA PRO A 163 0.83 1.06 -21.63
C PRO A 163 1.61 0.76 -22.92
N ALA A 164 2.94 0.81 -22.90
CA ALA A 164 3.79 0.58 -24.07
C ALA A 164 3.75 -0.90 -24.49
N ILE A 165 3.75 -1.83 -23.53
CA ILE A 165 3.63 -3.28 -23.81
C ILE A 165 2.22 -3.58 -24.34
N ARG A 166 1.18 -3.01 -23.72
CA ARG A 166 -0.22 -3.22 -24.16
C ARG A 166 -0.50 -2.72 -25.56
N GLY A 167 0.07 -1.58 -25.96
CA GLY A 167 -0.07 -1.05 -27.31
C GLY A 167 0.53 -1.97 -28.39
N GLY A 168 1.50 -2.80 -28.02
CA GLY A 168 2.18 -3.76 -28.89
C GLY A 168 1.59 -5.18 -28.90
N LEU A 169 0.59 -5.48 -28.08
CA LEU A 169 0.18 -6.85 -27.77
C LEU A 169 -0.19 -7.69 -29.00
N PHE A 170 -0.97 -7.13 -29.92
CA PHE A 170 -1.44 -7.84 -31.13
C PHE A 170 -0.37 -7.93 -32.23
N TYR A 171 0.83 -7.39 -32.00
CA TYR A 171 1.98 -7.55 -32.90
C TYR A 171 2.93 -8.66 -32.44
N GLN A 172 2.63 -9.34 -31.33
CA GLN A 172 3.44 -10.40 -30.76
C GLN A 172 2.59 -11.65 -30.57
N GLN A 173 3.20 -12.82 -30.82
CA GLN A 173 2.60 -14.12 -30.54
C GLN A 173 3.44 -14.87 -29.52
N ARG A 174 2.85 -15.88 -28.89
CA ARG A 174 3.52 -16.77 -27.95
C ARG A 174 4.64 -17.49 -28.68
N VAL A 175 5.82 -17.42 -28.09
CA VAL A 175 6.94 -18.29 -28.47
C VAL A 175 7.00 -19.43 -27.47
N GLU A 176 7.09 -20.65 -27.99
CA GLU A 176 7.25 -21.85 -27.20
C GLU A 176 8.58 -21.81 -26.43
N SER A 177 8.53 -22.02 -25.11
CA SER A 177 9.71 -22.06 -24.26
C SER A 177 10.16 -23.50 -23.99
N LEU A 178 11.37 -23.69 -23.46
CA LEU A 178 11.84 -25.01 -23.03
C LEU A 178 10.89 -25.65 -22.01
N MET A 179 10.36 -24.84 -21.08
CA MET A 179 9.40 -25.28 -20.08
C MET A 179 8.08 -25.76 -20.71
N ASP A 180 7.61 -25.15 -21.80
CA ASP A 180 6.33 -25.53 -22.42
C ASP A 180 6.34 -27.03 -22.83
N GLY A 181 7.44 -27.51 -23.40
CA GLY A 181 7.61 -28.91 -23.82
C GLY A 181 7.73 -29.92 -22.67
N LYS A 182 7.90 -29.46 -21.42
CA LYS A 182 8.00 -30.28 -20.21
C LYS A 182 7.05 -29.83 -19.11
N LEU A 183 6.02 -29.06 -19.46
CA LEU A 183 5.24 -28.30 -18.49
C LEU A 183 4.57 -29.20 -17.45
N ASP A 184 4.03 -30.35 -17.87
CA ASP A 184 3.40 -31.31 -16.95
C ASP A 184 4.37 -31.78 -15.86
N ALA A 185 5.59 -32.16 -16.24
CA ALA A 185 6.60 -32.60 -15.27
C ALA A 185 7.03 -31.47 -14.31
N VAL A 186 7.07 -30.22 -14.80
CA VAL A 186 7.39 -29.04 -13.98
C VAL A 186 6.25 -28.73 -13.00
N LEU A 187 4.99 -28.87 -13.42
CA LEU A 187 3.83 -28.67 -12.55
C LEU A 187 3.70 -29.77 -11.50
N ASP A 188 4.00 -31.03 -11.86
CA ASP A 188 4.07 -32.14 -10.91
C ASP A 188 5.16 -31.90 -9.86
N LEU A 189 6.36 -31.50 -10.30
CA LEU A 189 7.45 -31.13 -9.39
C LEU A 189 7.04 -29.99 -8.46
N LEU A 190 6.48 -28.90 -8.99
CA LEU A 190 6.05 -27.77 -8.17
C LEU A 190 5.00 -28.20 -7.13
N THR A 191 4.03 -29.01 -7.54
CA THR A 191 3.00 -29.56 -6.67
C THR A 191 3.61 -30.41 -5.56
N GLU A 192 4.53 -31.31 -5.88
CA GLU A 192 5.25 -32.14 -4.91
C GLU A 192 6.06 -31.27 -3.92
N LEU A 193 6.79 -30.27 -4.41
CA LEU A 193 7.58 -29.38 -3.58
C LEU A 193 6.71 -28.58 -2.59
N LEU A 194 5.55 -28.10 -3.04
CA LEU A 194 4.57 -27.38 -2.22
C LEU A 194 3.88 -28.27 -1.19
N THR A 195 3.58 -29.53 -1.56
CA THR A 195 2.77 -30.42 -0.73
C THR A 195 3.59 -31.28 0.23
N SER A 196 4.84 -31.60 -0.13
CA SER A 196 5.65 -32.62 0.56
C SER A 196 7.06 -32.18 0.94
N HIS A 197 7.52 -31.00 0.48
CA HIS A 197 8.90 -30.54 0.73
C HIS A 197 9.00 -29.11 1.33
N GLY A 198 7.91 -28.60 1.89
CA GLY A 198 7.93 -27.37 2.68
C GLY A 198 8.19 -26.10 1.87
N VAL A 199 8.03 -26.13 0.55
CA VAL A 199 7.87 -24.92 -0.24
C VAL A 199 6.50 -24.34 0.06
N PHE A 200 6.42 -23.06 0.41
CA PHE A 200 5.12 -22.42 0.72
C PHE A 200 4.71 -21.36 -0.31
N HIS A 201 5.67 -20.85 -1.07
CA HIS A 201 5.42 -19.96 -2.19
C HIS A 201 6.26 -20.38 -3.39
N GLY A 202 5.62 -20.55 -4.53
CA GLY A 202 6.28 -20.85 -5.79
C GLY A 202 5.81 -19.90 -6.88
N LYS A 203 6.74 -19.50 -7.75
CA LYS A 203 6.46 -18.68 -8.92
C LYS A 203 7.13 -19.28 -10.15
N LEU A 204 6.35 -19.62 -11.17
CA LEU A 204 6.82 -20.05 -12.48
C LEU A 204 6.88 -18.87 -13.43
N HIS A 205 7.98 -18.77 -14.16
CA HIS A 205 8.18 -17.85 -15.27
C HIS A 205 8.25 -18.68 -16.57
N PHE A 206 7.10 -18.87 -17.21
CA PHE A 206 6.95 -19.77 -18.35
C PHE A 206 7.83 -19.34 -19.53
N SER A 207 7.81 -18.04 -19.86
CA SER A 207 8.58 -17.51 -21.00
C SER A 207 10.10 -17.63 -20.83
N SER A 208 10.61 -17.57 -19.60
CA SER A 208 12.06 -17.69 -19.32
C SER A 208 12.45 -19.06 -18.74
N SER A 209 11.53 -20.03 -18.74
CA SER A 209 11.74 -21.39 -18.24
C SER A 209 12.44 -21.47 -16.87
N ARG A 210 11.91 -20.73 -15.89
CA ARG A 210 12.52 -20.61 -14.55
C ARG A 210 11.48 -20.63 -13.44
N ALA A 211 11.84 -21.05 -12.25
CA ALA A 211 11.04 -20.91 -11.04
C ALA A 211 11.77 -20.11 -9.95
N THR A 212 10.98 -19.46 -9.10
CA THR A 212 11.45 -18.88 -7.83
C THR A 212 10.65 -19.48 -6.68
N LEU A 213 11.33 -20.07 -5.70
CA LEU A 213 10.71 -20.81 -4.60
C LEU A 213 11.10 -20.23 -3.23
N TRP A 214 10.14 -20.22 -2.30
CA TRP A 214 10.35 -19.90 -0.89
C TRP A 214 9.98 -21.10 -0.03
N SER A 215 10.88 -21.48 0.87
CA SER A 215 10.72 -22.62 1.77
C SER A 215 10.53 -22.17 3.20
N LEU A 216 9.76 -22.96 3.95
CA LEU A 216 9.54 -22.81 5.39
C LEU A 216 10.85 -22.82 6.19
N ASP A 217 11.83 -23.59 5.73
CA ASP A 217 13.09 -23.79 6.45
C ASP A 217 14.03 -22.59 6.37
N ASP A 218 13.85 -21.74 5.36
CA ASP A 218 14.55 -20.45 5.26
C ASP A 218 13.71 -19.48 4.42
N PRO A 219 12.71 -18.83 5.05
CA PRO A 219 11.65 -18.09 4.36
C PRO A 219 12.07 -16.72 3.84
N TYR A 220 13.23 -16.21 4.29
CA TYR A 220 13.74 -14.91 3.89
C TYR A 220 14.68 -14.96 2.68
N ARG A 221 15.03 -16.17 2.20
CA ARG A 221 15.94 -16.36 1.06
C ARG A 221 15.26 -17.25 0.03
N PHE A 222 14.95 -16.69 -1.13
CA PHE A 222 14.37 -17.47 -2.22
C PHE A 222 15.43 -18.30 -2.95
N ARG A 223 14.98 -19.32 -3.67
CA ARG A 223 15.79 -20.17 -4.54
C ARG A 223 15.33 -19.95 -5.96
N VAL A 224 16.27 -19.83 -6.88
CA VAL A 224 16.01 -19.69 -8.30
C VAL A 224 16.41 -20.99 -8.95
N LEU A 225 15.50 -21.59 -9.69
CA LEU A 225 15.70 -22.83 -10.42
C LEU A 225 15.55 -22.55 -11.91
N ASP A 226 16.56 -22.88 -12.70
CA ASP A 226 16.47 -22.79 -14.15
C ASP A 226 15.76 -24.03 -14.75
N PHE A 227 15.78 -24.13 -16.08
CA PHE A 227 15.13 -25.23 -16.78
C PHE A 227 15.78 -26.60 -16.48
N GLU A 228 17.10 -26.66 -16.35
CA GLU A 228 17.82 -27.90 -16.08
C GLU A 228 17.47 -28.40 -14.67
N ASP A 229 17.44 -27.49 -13.69
CA ASP A 229 16.99 -27.81 -12.33
C ASP A 229 15.55 -28.34 -12.31
N LEU A 230 14.64 -27.65 -13.03
CA LEU A 230 13.21 -28.00 -13.05
C LEU A 230 12.89 -29.33 -13.74
N THR A 231 13.80 -29.83 -14.56
CA THR A 231 13.65 -31.10 -15.27
C THR A 231 14.52 -32.21 -14.68
N ASN A 232 15.39 -31.89 -13.72
CA ASN A 232 16.22 -32.86 -13.02
C ASN A 232 15.43 -33.52 -11.87
N PRO A 233 15.21 -34.85 -11.92
CA PRO A 233 14.50 -35.54 -10.85
C PRO A 233 15.19 -35.43 -9.47
N ASP A 234 16.52 -35.34 -9.45
CA ASP A 234 17.34 -35.32 -8.24
C ASP A 234 17.17 -34.04 -7.41
N ILE A 235 16.50 -33.02 -7.97
CA ILE A 235 16.18 -31.79 -7.22
C ILE A 235 15.47 -32.08 -5.90
N ARG A 236 14.68 -33.14 -5.83
CA ARG A 236 13.96 -33.58 -4.61
C ARG A 236 14.91 -33.90 -3.46
N LEU A 237 16.16 -34.27 -3.74
CA LEU A 237 17.20 -34.50 -2.72
C LEU A 237 17.67 -33.21 -2.07
N ALA A 238 17.52 -32.06 -2.75
CA ALA A 238 17.90 -30.76 -2.24
C ALA A 238 16.82 -30.11 -1.35
N TYR A 239 15.61 -30.67 -1.31
CA TYR A 239 14.50 -30.15 -0.50
C TYR A 239 14.06 -31.19 0.55
N PRO A 240 14.15 -30.90 1.85
CA PRO A 240 13.77 -31.85 2.90
C PRO A 240 12.28 -32.13 2.87
N ARG A 241 11.89 -33.37 3.19
CA ARG A 241 10.47 -33.71 3.36
C ARG A 241 9.86 -32.95 4.54
N ARG A 242 8.67 -32.40 4.34
CA ARG A 242 7.89 -31.69 5.35
C ARG A 242 6.42 -32.07 5.20
N ALA A 243 5.72 -32.21 6.33
CA ALA A 243 4.27 -32.37 6.31
C ALA A 243 3.61 -31.09 5.75
N TYR A 244 2.47 -31.25 5.10
CA TYR A 244 1.67 -30.10 4.65
C TYR A 244 1.19 -29.31 5.87
N PRO A 245 1.35 -27.97 5.91
CA PRO A 245 0.97 -27.20 7.09
C PRO A 245 -0.55 -27.18 7.33
N ASP A 246 -0.99 -27.40 8.57
CA ASP A 246 -2.41 -27.31 8.95
C ASP A 246 -3.00 -25.90 8.76
N GLU A 247 -2.15 -24.87 8.84
CA GLU A 247 -2.53 -23.45 8.67
C GLU A 247 -2.62 -23.03 7.19
N ALA A 248 -2.33 -23.91 6.23
CA ALA A 248 -2.46 -23.60 4.81
C ALA A 248 -3.94 -23.38 4.43
N LEU A 249 -4.21 -22.27 3.73
CA LEU A 249 -5.55 -21.93 3.24
C LEU A 249 -5.92 -22.66 1.95
N ILE A 250 -4.95 -23.30 1.29
CA ILE A 250 -5.18 -24.16 0.14
C ILE A 250 -5.15 -25.60 0.63
N PRO A 251 -6.20 -26.41 0.43
CA PRO A 251 -6.12 -27.83 0.73
C PRO A 251 -5.03 -28.51 -0.12
N ALA A 252 -4.25 -29.41 0.49
CA ALA A 252 -3.15 -30.09 -0.21
C ALA A 252 -3.57 -30.75 -1.54
N ASN A 253 -4.76 -31.35 -1.56
CA ASN A 253 -5.34 -32.00 -2.74
C ASN A 253 -5.81 -31.03 -3.83
N ARG A 254 -5.87 -29.72 -3.57
CA ARG A 254 -6.24 -28.67 -4.52
C ARG A 254 -5.06 -27.92 -5.11
N VAL A 255 -3.85 -28.13 -4.58
CA VAL A 255 -2.62 -27.49 -5.09
C VAL A 255 -2.37 -27.87 -6.55
N GLY A 256 -2.53 -29.17 -6.87
CA GLY A 256 -2.39 -29.66 -8.25
C GLY A 256 -3.40 -29.03 -9.21
N ASP A 257 -4.66 -28.85 -8.79
CA ASP A 257 -5.69 -28.19 -9.60
C ASP A 257 -5.28 -26.76 -9.97
N VAL A 258 -4.77 -25.99 -9.00
CA VAL A 258 -4.28 -24.62 -9.23
C VAL A 258 -3.09 -24.59 -10.19
N CYS A 259 -2.12 -25.51 -10.00
CA CYS A 259 -0.99 -25.66 -10.90
C CYS A 259 -1.45 -26.00 -12.33
N ASN A 260 -2.45 -26.86 -12.49
CA ASN A 260 -3.03 -27.21 -13.78
C ASN A 260 -3.77 -26.05 -14.45
N SER A 261 -4.43 -25.18 -13.68
CA SER A 261 -4.99 -23.94 -14.23
C SER A 261 -3.93 -23.06 -14.90
N PHE A 262 -2.69 -23.05 -14.39
CA PHE A 262 -1.61 -22.31 -15.06
C PHE A 262 -1.30 -22.84 -16.46
N LYS A 263 -1.35 -24.16 -16.66
CA LYS A 263 -1.21 -24.77 -17.99
C LYS A 263 -2.32 -24.31 -18.93
N GLY A 264 -3.57 -24.35 -18.48
CA GLY A 264 -4.71 -23.87 -19.26
C GLY A 264 -4.52 -22.42 -19.71
N LEU A 265 -4.15 -21.53 -18.78
CA LEU A 265 -3.91 -20.12 -19.05
C LEU A 265 -2.65 -19.86 -19.90
N ARG A 266 -1.64 -20.73 -19.82
CA ARG A 266 -0.41 -20.63 -20.63
C ARG A 266 -0.70 -20.89 -22.11
N PHE A 267 -1.63 -21.78 -22.41
CA PHE A 267 -1.96 -22.20 -23.77
C PHE A 267 -3.34 -21.71 -24.25
N MET A 268 -3.97 -20.76 -23.55
CA MET A 268 -5.33 -20.33 -23.87
C MET A 268 -5.46 -19.56 -25.19
N ASP A 269 -4.43 -18.79 -25.59
CA ASP A 269 -4.40 -17.99 -26.81
C ASP A 269 -2.95 -17.68 -27.22
N GLU A 270 -2.74 -17.32 -28.49
CA GLU A 270 -1.41 -17.00 -29.03
C GLU A 270 -0.95 -15.58 -28.70
N ASN A 271 -1.85 -14.61 -28.51
CA ASN A 271 -1.50 -13.24 -28.16
C ASN A 271 -1.64 -12.98 -26.66
N ILE A 272 -2.65 -13.57 -26.04
CA ILE A 272 -2.98 -13.40 -24.62
C ILE A 272 -2.76 -14.71 -23.87
N TYR A 273 -1.63 -14.82 -23.19
CA TYR A 273 -1.25 -16.04 -22.49
C TYR A 273 -0.53 -15.73 -21.18
N LEU A 274 -0.51 -16.72 -20.28
CA LEU A 274 0.19 -16.59 -19.02
C LEU A 274 1.71 -16.57 -19.24
N ARG A 275 2.38 -15.51 -18.75
CA ARG A 275 3.85 -15.38 -18.73
C ARG A 275 4.46 -15.80 -17.41
N SER A 276 3.75 -15.57 -16.31
CA SER A 276 4.15 -16.10 -15.00
C SER A 276 2.94 -16.34 -14.10
N GLY A 277 2.99 -17.42 -13.33
CA GLY A 277 2.00 -17.78 -12.32
C GLY A 277 2.68 -18.00 -10.98
N SER A 278 2.04 -17.59 -9.89
CA SER A 278 2.54 -17.82 -8.53
C SER A 278 1.43 -18.25 -7.59
N LEU A 279 1.78 -19.03 -6.58
CA LEU A 279 0.88 -19.53 -5.55
C LEU A 279 1.52 -19.39 -4.18
N ASN A 280 0.79 -18.91 -3.18
CA ASN A 280 1.19 -18.98 -1.78
C ASN A 280 0.15 -19.75 -0.96
N ILE A 281 0.57 -20.83 -0.29
CA ILE A 281 -0.36 -21.74 0.40
C ILE A 281 -0.94 -21.16 1.69
N PHE A 282 -0.24 -20.22 2.35
CA PHE A 282 -0.66 -19.64 3.64
C PHE A 282 -1.65 -18.50 3.49
N ASN A 283 -1.52 -17.67 2.46
CA ASN A 283 -2.51 -16.63 2.20
C ASN A 283 -3.54 -17.04 1.12
N GLY A 284 -3.35 -18.21 0.49
CA GLY A 284 -4.26 -18.72 -0.52
C GLY A 284 -4.30 -17.91 -1.82
N ILE A 285 -3.35 -16.99 -2.02
CA ILE A 285 -3.36 -16.07 -3.15
C ILE A 285 -2.63 -16.68 -4.35
N VAL A 286 -3.30 -16.62 -5.49
CA VAL A 286 -2.74 -16.85 -6.82
C VAL A 286 -2.40 -15.50 -7.44
N GLY A 287 -1.18 -15.39 -7.97
CA GLY A 287 -0.75 -14.25 -8.80
C GLY A 287 -0.56 -14.70 -10.25
N LEU A 288 -1.15 -13.97 -11.20
CA LEU A 288 -1.02 -14.22 -12.64
C LEU A 288 -0.49 -12.97 -13.33
N ASN A 289 0.44 -13.12 -14.27
CA ASN A 289 0.86 -12.06 -15.18
C ASN A 289 0.74 -12.55 -16.62
N PHE A 290 -0.02 -11.80 -17.42
CA PHE A 290 -0.27 -12.12 -18.83
C PHE A 290 0.69 -11.37 -19.76
N SER A 291 0.72 -11.78 -21.03
CA SER A 291 1.51 -11.15 -22.10
C SER A 291 1.24 -9.65 -22.28
N CYS A 292 0.02 -9.19 -21.98
CA CYS A 292 -0.36 -7.78 -21.95
C CYS A 292 0.21 -7.00 -20.75
N ASP A 293 1.07 -7.62 -19.95
CA ASP A 293 1.61 -7.10 -18.68
C ASP A 293 0.54 -6.84 -17.59
N GLY A 294 -0.70 -7.26 -17.85
CA GLY A 294 -1.77 -7.26 -16.85
C GLY A 294 -1.47 -8.27 -15.74
N SER A 295 -1.63 -7.84 -14.49
CA SER A 295 -1.42 -8.67 -13.31
C SER A 295 -2.72 -8.88 -12.54
N HIS A 296 -2.97 -10.10 -12.11
CA HIS A 296 -4.18 -10.51 -11.40
C HIS A 296 -3.79 -11.18 -10.08
N TYR A 297 -4.47 -10.82 -8.99
CA TYR A 297 -4.32 -11.45 -7.68
C TYR A 297 -5.69 -11.83 -7.14
N MET A 298 -5.88 -13.10 -6.78
CA MET A 298 -7.16 -13.62 -6.29
C MET A 298 -6.94 -14.82 -5.38
N ARG A 299 -7.99 -15.26 -4.69
CA ARG A 299 -7.96 -16.53 -3.96
C ARG A 299 -7.92 -17.72 -4.91
N TRP A 300 -7.36 -18.83 -4.44
CA TRP A 300 -7.19 -20.05 -5.22
C TRP A 300 -8.52 -20.67 -5.66
N ASP A 301 -9.56 -20.62 -4.84
CA ASP A 301 -10.88 -21.16 -5.15
C ASP A 301 -11.55 -20.31 -6.23
N GLU A 302 -11.45 -18.98 -6.13
CA GLU A 302 -11.93 -18.07 -7.16
C GLU A 302 -11.27 -18.30 -8.54
N LEU A 303 -9.99 -18.69 -8.58
CA LEU A 303 -9.33 -19.10 -9.83
C LEU A 303 -10.00 -20.35 -10.42
N LEU A 304 -10.24 -21.36 -9.57
CA LEU A 304 -10.77 -22.65 -10.02
C LEU A 304 -12.24 -22.56 -10.45
N ASP A 305 -12.99 -21.58 -9.95
CA ASP A 305 -14.35 -21.28 -10.37
C ASP A 305 -14.43 -20.58 -11.75
N LYS A 306 -13.30 -20.09 -12.29
CA LYS A 306 -13.23 -19.38 -13.58
C LYS A 306 -12.76 -20.31 -14.69
N ASP A 307 -13.58 -20.45 -15.73
CA ASP A 307 -13.24 -21.19 -16.93
C ASP A 307 -12.31 -20.40 -17.88
N LEU A 308 -11.82 -21.06 -18.94
CA LEU A 308 -10.93 -20.43 -19.92
C LEU A 308 -11.63 -19.31 -20.71
N ASP A 309 -12.93 -19.44 -20.97
CA ASP A 309 -13.70 -18.43 -21.71
C ASP A 309 -13.74 -17.10 -20.96
N PHE A 310 -13.93 -17.15 -19.64
CA PHE A 310 -13.78 -16.00 -18.77
C PHE A 310 -12.40 -15.34 -18.92
N TRP A 311 -11.33 -16.12 -18.93
CA TRP A 311 -9.96 -15.61 -18.99
C TRP A 311 -9.60 -15.02 -20.34
N ILE A 312 -10.11 -15.57 -21.44
CA ILE A 312 -10.00 -14.98 -22.77
C ILE A 312 -10.68 -13.60 -22.78
N GLY A 313 -11.92 -13.51 -22.26
CA GLY A 313 -12.65 -12.24 -22.16
C GLY A 313 -11.96 -11.21 -21.26
N ALA A 314 -11.47 -11.62 -20.09
CA ALA A 314 -10.76 -10.75 -19.15
C ALA A 314 -9.43 -10.26 -19.74
N GLY A 315 -8.69 -11.14 -20.40
CA GLY A 315 -7.46 -10.81 -21.10
C GLY A 315 -7.67 -9.79 -22.22
N MET A 316 -8.72 -9.97 -23.03
CA MET A 316 -9.11 -9.02 -24.07
C MET A 316 -9.51 -7.65 -23.51
N SER A 317 -10.22 -7.61 -22.38
CA SER A 317 -10.55 -6.34 -21.69
C SER A 317 -9.31 -5.59 -21.19
N CYS A 318 -8.27 -6.34 -20.83
CA CYS A 318 -6.99 -5.81 -20.39
C CYS A 318 -6.20 -5.18 -21.56
N ALA A 319 -6.40 -5.71 -22.78
CA ALA A 319 -5.79 -5.24 -24.02
C ALA A 319 -6.54 -4.05 -24.68
N LEU A 320 -7.87 -4.07 -24.68
CA LEU A 320 -8.72 -3.14 -25.43
C LEU A 320 -9.29 -2.03 -24.54
N VAL A 321 -8.58 -0.90 -24.42
CA VAL A 321 -9.15 0.35 -23.86
C VAL A 321 -9.03 1.55 -24.82
N ARG A 322 -8.43 1.40 -26.01
CA ARG A 322 -8.24 2.56 -26.92
C ARG A 322 -9.37 2.88 -27.90
N GLN A 323 -10.43 2.06 -28.03
CA GLN A 323 -11.46 2.36 -29.05
C GLN A 323 -12.58 3.32 -28.59
N ARG A 324 -12.91 3.43 -27.29
CA ARG A 324 -14.03 4.31 -26.86
C ARG A 324 -13.68 5.79 -26.68
N LEU A 325 -12.41 6.17 -26.69
CA LEU A 325 -12.00 7.58 -26.60
C LEU A 325 -11.71 8.19 -27.98
N ALA A 326 -11.25 7.38 -28.95
CA ALA A 326 -10.97 7.86 -30.31
C ALA A 326 -12.23 8.17 -31.14
N GLU A 327 -13.41 7.64 -30.75
CA GLU A 327 -14.69 7.97 -31.41
C GLU A 327 -15.36 9.22 -30.82
N LYS A 328 -15.00 9.64 -29.59
CA LYS A 328 -15.51 10.88 -29.00
C LYS A 328 -14.76 12.12 -29.49
N ASP A 329 -13.47 12.00 -29.79
CA ASP A 329 -12.65 13.12 -30.29
C ASP A 329 -12.85 13.39 -31.79
N LYS A 330 -13.61 12.56 -32.51
CA LYS A 330 -14.05 12.83 -33.90
C LYS A 330 -15.42 13.52 -33.99
N ALA A 331 -16.10 13.75 -32.88
CA ALA A 331 -17.44 14.35 -32.85
C ALA A 331 -17.45 15.82 -32.35
N ILE A 332 -16.28 16.41 -32.08
CA ILE A 332 -16.13 17.80 -31.65
C ILE A 332 -15.10 18.49 -32.55
N GLU A 333 -15.37 18.49 -33.85
CA GLU A 333 -14.76 19.43 -34.79
C GLU A 333 -15.92 20.01 -35.60
N VAL A 334 -16.72 20.83 -34.91
CA VAL A 334 -17.76 21.67 -35.52
C VAL A 334 -17.40 23.12 -35.20
N ASP A 335 -16.85 23.76 -36.22
CA ASP A 335 -17.12 25.13 -36.66
C ASP A 335 -17.00 26.26 -35.61
N LEU A 336 -15.81 26.86 -35.57
CA LEU A 336 -15.61 28.22 -35.07
C LEU A 336 -14.78 28.99 -36.09
N ASP A 337 -15.38 29.19 -37.27
CA ASP A 337 -14.96 30.23 -38.21
C ASP A 337 -16.22 30.85 -38.86
N GLN A 338 -17.02 31.55 -38.04
CA GLN A 338 -17.90 32.63 -38.49
C GLN A 338 -18.55 33.42 -37.32
N ILE A 339 -18.23 34.74 -37.33
CA ILE A 339 -18.85 35.89 -36.64
C ILE A 339 -18.34 36.23 -35.24
#